data_AF-A0A945KRP2-F1
#
_entry.id   AF-A0A945KRP2-F1
#
_cell.length_a   1.000
_cell.length_b   1.000
_cell.length_c   1.000
_cell.angle_alpha   90.00
_cell.angle_beta   90.00
_cell.angle_gamma   90.00
#
_symmetry.space_group_name_H-M   'P 1'
#
loop_
_entity.id
_entity.type
_entity.pdbx_description
1 polymer ?
#
loop_
_entity_poly.entity_id
_entity_poly.type
_entity_poly.pdbx_seq_one_letter_code
_entity_poly.pdbx_strand_id
1 'polypeptide(L)'
;MVRQRFQDRVLPIWAWLWLPVAAIVIELGFRIANEPLYRALWQSELGPVETGTVVVLLPGLAAGLLALRHIAQLPTAPRPTAFLSGWLVLIILGSVYFGGEEASWGQHWLGWDTPEVIRQLNDQGETNLHNTSSWLDQKPRLLLELGVLVGGLLYPLCLVLGRRNRPFDPADLHYWLWPSRQLLPTALLAVAIGLPQRLEKWFGWPIPYPLDIRASETQEFYFALFLSLYLMSYYLRLARLAHAKRG
;
A
#
# COMPACT_ATOMS: atom_id res chain seq x y z
N MET A 1 -9.51 27.66 -12.20
CA MET A 1 -9.59 26.20 -12.44
C MET A 1 -8.24 25.55 -12.78
N VAL A 2 -7.36 26.18 -13.59
CA VAL A 2 -6.04 25.62 -13.95
C VAL A 2 -5.03 25.59 -12.78
N ARG A 3 -5.01 26.61 -11.90
CA ARG A 3 -4.13 26.63 -10.71
C ARG A 3 -4.42 25.53 -9.67
N GLN A 4 -5.65 25.01 -9.62
CA GLN A 4 -6.04 23.93 -8.69
C GLN A 4 -5.61 22.53 -9.16
N ARG A 5 -5.29 22.35 -10.45
CA ARG A 5 -4.94 21.02 -11.02
C ARG A 5 -3.55 20.51 -10.63
N PHE A 6 -2.69 21.37 -10.08
CA PHE A 6 -1.25 21.10 -9.93
C PHE A 6 -0.73 21.02 -8.48
N GLN A 7 -1.59 21.18 -7.46
CA GLN A 7 -1.14 21.06 -6.06
C GLN A 7 -1.12 19.62 -5.54
N ASP A 8 -2.06 18.76 -5.95
CA ASP A 8 -2.14 17.36 -5.48
C ASP A 8 -1.33 16.36 -6.34
N ARG A 9 -0.87 16.78 -7.51
CA ARG A 9 -0.08 15.94 -8.43
C ARG A 9 1.41 16.14 -8.13
N VAL A 10 1.94 15.30 -7.26
CA VAL A 10 3.34 15.33 -6.86
C VAL A 10 4.12 14.13 -7.39
N LEU A 11 3.44 13.01 -7.61
CA LEU A 11 4.05 11.77 -8.11
C LEU A 11 4.18 11.81 -9.64
N PRO A 12 5.29 11.30 -10.21
CA PRO A 12 5.45 11.18 -11.66
C PRO A 12 4.51 10.10 -12.23
N ILE A 13 4.07 10.27 -13.49
CA ILE A 13 3.07 9.39 -14.13
C ILE A 13 3.47 7.91 -14.16
N TRP A 14 4.77 7.63 -14.30
CA TRP A 14 5.27 6.27 -14.29
C TRP A 14 4.99 5.58 -12.94
N ALA A 15 5.02 6.31 -11.81
CA ALA A 15 4.91 5.73 -10.48
C ALA A 15 3.46 5.44 -10.06
N TRP A 16 2.54 6.35 -10.35
CA TRP A 16 1.17 6.23 -9.84
C TRP A 16 0.19 5.62 -10.85
N LEU A 17 0.52 5.61 -12.15
CA LEU A 17 -0.31 5.03 -13.20
C LEU A 17 0.32 3.79 -13.81
N TRP A 18 1.53 3.92 -14.36
CA TRP A 18 2.11 2.83 -15.14
C TRP A 18 2.66 1.70 -14.28
N LEU A 19 3.24 1.97 -13.12
CA LEU A 19 3.74 0.96 -12.20
C LEU A 19 2.65 -0.03 -11.75
N PRO A 20 1.49 0.41 -11.19
CA PRO A 20 0.43 -0.54 -10.84
C PRO A 20 -0.10 -1.27 -12.07
N VAL A 21 -0.36 -0.60 -13.20
CA VAL A 21 -0.85 -1.26 -14.42
C VAL A 21 0.16 -2.30 -14.94
N ALA A 22 1.45 -1.97 -14.96
CA ALA A 22 2.50 -2.87 -15.42
C ALA A 22 2.62 -4.10 -14.53
N ALA A 23 2.49 -3.96 -13.21
CA ALA A 23 2.57 -5.09 -12.29
C ALA A 23 1.53 -6.18 -12.62
N ILE A 24 0.25 -5.81 -12.75
CA ILE A 24 -0.80 -6.79 -13.10
C ILE A 24 -0.67 -7.30 -14.54
N VAL A 25 -0.27 -6.45 -15.49
CA VAL A 25 -0.07 -6.88 -16.88
C VAL A 25 1.06 -7.90 -16.99
N ILE A 26 2.16 -7.70 -16.26
CA ILE A 26 3.28 -8.65 -16.22
C ILE A 26 2.82 -9.98 -15.64
N GLU A 27 2.18 -9.95 -14.48
CA GLU A 27 1.67 -11.15 -13.79
C GLU A 27 0.70 -11.95 -14.66
N LEU A 28 -0.33 -11.30 -15.20
CA LEU A 28 -1.29 -11.94 -16.10
C LEU A 28 -0.61 -12.39 -17.40
N GLY A 29 0.38 -11.64 -17.89
CA GLY A 29 1.18 -12.02 -19.04
C GLY A 29 1.92 -13.34 -18.83
N PHE A 30 2.57 -13.52 -17.67
CA PHE A 30 3.19 -14.80 -17.29
C PHE A 30 2.15 -15.91 -17.12
N ARG A 31 1.03 -15.62 -16.45
CA ARG A 31 -0.08 -16.58 -16.27
C ARG A 31 -0.61 -17.10 -17.60
N ILE A 32 -0.67 -16.26 -18.63
CA ILE A 32 -1.16 -16.61 -19.97
C ILE A 32 -0.07 -17.30 -20.81
N ALA A 33 1.15 -16.74 -20.83
CA ALA A 33 2.20 -17.18 -21.74
C ALA A 33 2.91 -18.46 -21.30
N ASN A 34 3.06 -18.69 -19.99
CA ASN A 34 3.76 -19.85 -19.43
C ASN A 34 3.29 -20.17 -18.01
N GLU A 35 2.18 -20.92 -17.91
CA GLU A 35 1.61 -21.32 -16.63
C GLU A 35 2.59 -22.09 -15.71
N PRO A 36 3.36 -23.09 -16.20
CA PRO A 36 4.33 -23.77 -15.35
C PRO A 36 5.36 -22.83 -14.73
N LEU A 37 5.89 -21.89 -15.52
CA LEU A 37 6.83 -20.89 -15.02
C LEU A 37 6.17 -19.92 -14.04
N TYR A 38 4.95 -19.46 -14.34
CA TYR A 38 4.17 -18.64 -13.42
C TYR A 38 4.01 -19.35 -12.07
N ARG A 39 3.55 -20.61 -12.05
CA ARG A 39 3.39 -21.38 -10.80
C ARG A 39 4.72 -21.53 -10.06
N ALA A 40 5.80 -21.87 -10.77
CA ALA A 40 7.12 -22.02 -10.16
C ALA A 40 7.64 -20.73 -9.51
N LEU A 41 7.39 -19.56 -10.11
CA LEU A 41 7.86 -18.28 -9.60
C LEU A 41 6.93 -17.66 -8.56
N TRP A 42 5.62 -17.65 -8.80
CA TRP A 42 4.63 -17.01 -7.93
C TRP A 42 4.27 -17.85 -6.69
N GLN A 43 4.52 -19.17 -6.68
CA GLN A 43 4.29 -20.01 -5.50
C GLN A 43 5.51 -20.10 -4.57
N SER A 44 6.60 -19.42 -4.89
CA SER A 44 7.82 -19.42 -4.08
C SER A 44 7.74 -18.34 -3.00
N GLU A 45 8.25 -18.66 -1.79
CA GLU A 45 8.50 -17.73 -0.66
C GLU A 45 9.54 -16.61 -0.95
N LEU A 46 10.10 -16.63 -2.17
CA LEU A 46 10.97 -15.60 -2.73
C LEU A 46 10.40 -15.12 -4.07
N GLY A 47 9.09 -15.26 -4.22
CA GLY A 47 8.39 -14.98 -5.45
C GLY A 47 8.45 -13.49 -5.80
N PRO A 48 8.19 -13.14 -7.07
CA PRO A 48 8.22 -11.75 -7.51
C PRO A 48 7.26 -10.84 -6.74
N VAL A 49 6.13 -11.36 -6.26
CA VAL A 49 5.12 -10.59 -5.52
C VAL A 49 5.57 -10.31 -4.09
N GLU A 50 5.97 -11.32 -3.33
CA GLU A 50 6.42 -11.18 -1.93
C GLU A 50 7.68 -10.30 -1.83
N THR A 51 8.70 -10.60 -2.65
CA THR A 51 9.89 -9.74 -2.73
C THR A 51 9.52 -8.34 -3.23
N GLY A 52 8.61 -8.27 -4.21
CA GLY A 52 8.08 -7.02 -4.75
C GLY A 52 7.42 -6.16 -3.69
N THR A 53 6.61 -6.74 -2.80
CA THR A 53 5.91 -6.07 -1.69
C THR A 53 6.88 -5.31 -0.81
N VAL A 54 7.99 -5.96 -0.42
CA VAL A 54 9.02 -5.31 0.39
C VAL A 54 9.73 -4.22 -0.40
N VAL A 55 10.14 -4.51 -1.64
CA VAL A 55 10.87 -3.56 -2.49
C VAL A 55 10.07 -2.29 -2.75
N VAL A 56 8.76 -2.39 -3.04
CA VAL A 56 7.93 -1.22 -3.31
C VAL A 56 7.63 -0.41 -2.05
N LEU A 57 7.66 -1.02 -0.85
CA LEU A 57 7.48 -0.32 0.43
C LEU A 57 8.68 0.56 0.79
N LEU A 58 9.91 0.13 0.48
CA LEU A 58 11.15 0.84 0.84
C LEU A 58 11.17 2.35 0.50
N PRO A 59 10.86 2.79 -0.75
CA PRO A 59 10.85 4.22 -1.08
C PRO A 59 9.79 4.99 -0.28
N GLY A 60 8.66 4.36 0.02
CA GLY A 60 7.61 4.90 0.87
C GLY A 60 8.07 5.12 2.31
N LEU A 61 8.69 4.11 2.91
CA LEU A 61 9.27 4.20 4.25
C LEU A 61 10.32 5.30 4.34
N ALA A 62 11.24 5.36 3.37
CA ALA A 62 12.24 6.42 3.29
C ALA A 62 11.58 7.81 3.21
N ALA A 63 10.57 7.98 2.34
CA ALA A 63 9.82 9.22 2.23
C ALA A 63 9.08 9.59 3.53
N GLY A 64 8.46 8.62 4.21
CA GLY A 64 7.78 8.83 5.49
C GLY A 64 8.74 9.32 6.58
N LEU A 65 9.91 8.68 6.71
CA LEU A 65 10.97 9.11 7.64
C LEU A 65 11.48 10.52 7.32
N LEU A 66 11.65 10.86 6.04
CA LEU A 66 12.02 12.21 5.62
C LEU A 66 10.89 13.22 5.92
N ALA A 67 9.63 12.83 5.76
CA ALA A 67 8.49 13.70 6.09
C ALA A 67 8.43 14.04 7.58
N LEU A 68 8.79 13.12 8.47
CA LEU A 68 8.89 13.41 9.91
C LEU A 68 9.89 14.54 10.21
N ARG A 69 11.00 14.62 9.47
CA ARG A 69 11.99 15.71 9.62
C ARG A 69 11.44 17.09 9.25
N HIS A 70 10.35 17.13 8.48
CA HIS A 70 9.72 18.35 8.00
C HIS A 70 8.37 18.64 8.67
N ILE A 71 7.90 17.79 9.60
CA ILE A 71 6.53 17.86 10.14
C ILE A 71 6.24 19.16 10.90
N ALA A 72 7.25 19.74 11.55
CA ALA A 72 7.15 21.03 12.24
C ALA A 72 6.86 22.21 11.30
N GLN A 73 7.00 22.01 9.99
CA GLN A 73 6.78 23.04 8.98
C GLN A 73 5.33 23.07 8.47
N LEU A 74 4.47 22.16 8.94
CA LEU A 74 3.05 22.19 8.64
C LEU A 74 2.43 23.53 9.06
N PRO A 75 1.66 24.21 8.18
CA PRO A 75 0.99 25.46 8.51
C PRO A 75 -0.34 25.22 9.25
N THR A 76 -0.34 24.26 10.19
CA THR A 76 -1.51 23.85 10.96
C THR A 76 -1.38 24.27 12.43
N ALA A 77 -2.50 24.38 13.13
CA ALA A 77 -2.48 24.60 14.58
C ALA A 77 -1.76 23.44 15.31
N PRO A 78 -1.22 23.64 16.53
CA PRO A 78 -0.39 22.64 17.22
C PRO A 78 -1.07 21.27 17.41
N ARG A 79 -2.38 21.27 17.74
CA ARG A 79 -3.15 20.03 17.94
C ARG A 79 -3.27 19.20 16.64
N PRO A 80 -3.73 19.75 15.50
CA PRO A 80 -3.66 19.07 14.21
C PRO A 80 -2.26 18.59 13.82
N THR A 81 -1.21 19.37 14.07
CA THR A 81 0.18 18.96 13.79
C THR A 81 0.56 17.71 14.58
N ALA A 82 0.23 17.66 15.88
CA ALA A 82 0.49 16.49 16.72
C ALA A 82 -0.28 15.25 16.23
N PHE A 83 -1.55 15.42 15.85
CA PHE A 83 -2.35 14.34 15.26
C PHE A 83 -1.75 13.82 13.95
N LEU A 84 -1.38 14.71 13.03
CA LEU A 84 -0.77 14.33 11.75
C LEU A 84 0.59 13.66 11.93
N SER A 85 1.37 14.10 12.91
CA SER A 85 2.62 13.44 13.30
C SER A 85 2.37 12.02 13.80
N GLY A 86 1.41 11.84 14.74
CA GLY A 86 1.03 10.52 15.23
C GLY A 86 0.48 9.60 14.13
N TRP A 87 -0.34 10.15 13.23
CA TRP A 87 -0.82 9.44 12.05
C TRP A 87 0.33 8.99 11.14
N LEU A 88 1.28 9.87 10.84
CA LEU A 88 2.42 9.55 10.00
C LEU A 88 3.30 8.46 10.64
N VAL A 89 3.57 8.56 11.95
CA VAL A 89 4.29 7.52 12.71
C VAL A 89 3.54 6.19 12.65
N LEU A 90 2.22 6.20 12.84
CA LEU A 90 1.39 4.99 12.77
C LEU A 90 1.49 4.31 11.40
N ILE A 91 1.40 5.07 10.30
CA ILE A 91 1.51 4.51 8.95
C ILE A 91 2.92 3.97 8.68
N ILE A 92 3.97 4.64 9.17
CA ILE A 92 5.35 4.16 9.05
C ILE A 92 5.53 2.84 9.81
N LEU A 93 5.14 2.79 11.08
CA LEU A 93 5.24 1.59 11.90
C LEU A 93 4.40 0.44 11.33
N GLY A 94 3.18 0.74 10.87
CA GLY A 94 2.33 -0.24 10.19
C GLY A 94 2.94 -0.75 8.89
N SER A 95 3.63 0.10 8.13
CA SER A 95 4.34 -0.29 6.90
C SER A 95 5.59 -1.14 7.19
N VAL A 96 6.32 -0.83 8.27
CA VAL A 96 7.46 -1.65 8.74
C VAL A 96 6.97 -3.01 9.22
N TYR A 97 5.89 -3.04 10.01
CA TYR A 97 5.28 -4.27 10.46
C TYR A 97 4.81 -5.11 9.27
N PHE A 98 4.02 -4.53 8.36
CA PHE A 98 3.51 -5.24 7.19
C PHE A 98 4.64 -5.80 6.31
N GLY A 99 5.61 -4.97 5.91
CA GLY A 99 6.74 -5.45 5.10
C GLY A 99 7.67 -6.41 5.85
N GLY A 100 7.76 -6.29 7.18
CA GLY A 100 8.51 -7.20 8.03
C GLY A 100 7.87 -8.58 8.08
N GLU A 101 6.56 -8.65 8.33
CA GLU A 101 5.80 -9.90 8.33
C GLU A 101 5.92 -10.63 6.99
N GLU A 102 5.69 -9.93 5.87
CA GLU A 102 5.84 -10.46 4.51
C GLU A 102 7.25 -10.94 4.16
N ALA A 103 8.28 -10.36 4.79
CA ALA A 103 9.68 -10.75 4.57
C ALA A 103 10.16 -11.86 5.53
N SER A 104 9.29 -12.37 6.40
CA SER A 104 9.69 -13.17 7.57
C SER A 104 10.81 -12.47 8.38
N TRP A 105 10.66 -11.14 8.49
CA TRP A 105 11.60 -10.19 9.08
C TRP A 105 13.01 -10.19 8.47
N GLY A 106 13.18 -10.78 7.29
CA GLY A 106 14.43 -10.95 6.56
C GLY A 106 15.02 -12.37 6.63
N GLN A 107 14.31 -13.32 7.24
CA GLN A 107 14.80 -14.69 7.46
C GLN A 107 15.19 -15.36 6.14
N HIS A 108 14.41 -15.16 5.07
CA HIS A 108 14.62 -15.85 3.80
C HIS A 108 15.86 -15.31 3.07
N TRP A 109 16.31 -14.10 3.41
CA TRP A 109 17.51 -13.48 2.81
C TRP A 109 18.78 -13.68 3.62
N LEU A 110 18.69 -13.66 4.95
CA LEU A 110 19.87 -13.81 5.81
C LEU A 110 20.03 -15.24 6.37
N GLY A 111 19.02 -16.10 6.22
CA GLY A 111 19.12 -17.55 6.42
C GLY A 111 19.27 -17.99 7.88
N TRP A 112 18.70 -17.27 8.85
CA TRP A 112 18.68 -17.72 10.24
C TRP A 112 17.57 -18.74 10.50
N ASP A 113 17.77 -19.56 11.53
CA ASP A 113 16.78 -20.54 11.96
C ASP A 113 15.62 -19.89 12.73
N THR A 114 14.41 -20.43 12.56
CA THR A 114 13.25 -20.06 13.36
C THR A 114 13.55 -20.30 14.85
N PRO A 115 13.39 -19.28 15.71
CA PRO A 115 13.50 -19.46 17.16
C PRO A 115 12.51 -20.52 17.66
N GLU A 116 12.93 -21.36 18.61
CA GLU A 116 12.12 -22.49 19.10
C GLU A 116 10.74 -22.05 19.63
N VAL A 117 10.66 -20.89 20.28
CA VAL A 117 9.39 -20.31 20.76
C VAL A 117 8.44 -19.99 19.61
N ILE A 118 8.96 -19.54 18.46
CA ILE A 118 8.16 -19.24 17.27
C ILE A 118 7.80 -20.53 16.55
N ARG A 119 8.72 -21.50 16.46
CA ARG A 119 8.47 -22.81 15.83
C ARG A 119 7.33 -23.60 16.49
N GLN A 120 7.09 -23.40 17.78
CA GLN A 120 5.95 -23.99 18.49
C GLN A 120 4.59 -23.37 18.11
N LEU A 121 4.60 -22.19 17.50
CA LEU A 121 3.41 -21.42 17.12
C LEU A 121 3.25 -21.27 15.60
N ASN A 122 4.33 -21.42 14.85
CA ASN A 122 4.43 -21.24 13.41
C ASN A 122 4.92 -22.54 12.77
N ASP A 123 3.98 -23.31 12.20
CA ASP A 123 4.26 -24.60 11.58
C ASP A 123 4.99 -24.50 10.22
N GLN A 124 5.17 -23.28 9.70
CA GLN A 124 5.89 -23.01 8.45
C GLN A 124 7.39 -22.75 8.68
N GLY A 125 7.83 -22.66 9.95
CA GLY A 125 9.24 -22.41 10.26
C GLY A 125 9.68 -20.98 9.94
N GLU A 126 8.76 -20.03 9.97
CA GLU A 126 9.04 -18.64 9.62
C GLU A 126 9.04 -17.72 10.84
N THR A 127 9.84 -16.66 10.77
CA THR A 127 10.01 -15.67 11.83
C THR A 127 8.98 -14.56 11.63
N ASN A 128 7.71 -14.91 11.46
CA ASN A 128 6.60 -13.96 11.34
C ASN A 128 5.45 -14.38 12.26
N LEU A 129 4.60 -13.41 12.57
CA LEU A 129 3.41 -13.57 13.40
C LEU A 129 2.17 -13.92 12.57
N HIS A 130 2.08 -13.44 11.32
CA HIS A 130 0.90 -13.68 10.49
C HIS A 130 0.66 -15.17 10.18
N ASN A 131 1.70 -16.01 10.20
CA ASN A 131 1.57 -17.46 10.01
C ASN A 131 1.30 -18.25 11.30
N THR A 132 1.21 -17.56 12.45
CA THR A 132 0.90 -18.22 13.74
C THR A 132 -0.61 -18.38 14.00
N SER A 133 -1.45 -17.58 13.35
CA SER A 133 -2.91 -17.68 13.51
C SER A 133 -3.67 -17.00 12.38
N SER A 134 -4.86 -17.52 12.06
CA SER A 134 -5.77 -16.92 11.07
C SER A 134 -6.17 -15.49 11.43
N TRP A 135 -6.15 -15.13 12.72
CA TRP A 135 -6.43 -13.77 13.15
C TRP A 135 -5.33 -12.79 12.72
N LEU A 136 -4.07 -13.18 12.90
CA LEU A 136 -2.90 -12.36 12.56
C LEU A 136 -2.65 -12.33 11.05
N ASP A 137 -3.03 -13.36 10.30
CA ASP A 137 -3.11 -13.33 8.83
C ASP A 137 -4.19 -12.35 8.33
N GLN A 138 -5.43 -12.49 8.83
CA GLN A 138 -6.56 -11.82 8.18
C GLN A 138 -6.81 -10.38 8.64
N LYS A 139 -6.62 -10.06 9.92
CA LYS A 139 -7.03 -8.76 10.46
C LYS A 139 -6.15 -7.60 10.05
N PRO A 140 -4.80 -7.71 10.05
CA PRO A 140 -3.96 -6.64 9.52
C PRO A 140 -4.28 -6.35 8.05
N ARG A 141 -4.44 -7.40 7.23
CA ARG A 141 -4.83 -7.29 5.81
C ARG A 141 -6.19 -6.60 5.65
N LEU A 142 -7.20 -6.98 6.44
CA LEU A 142 -8.52 -6.34 6.42
C LEU A 142 -8.45 -4.85 6.79
N LEU A 143 -7.63 -4.47 7.76
CA LEU A 143 -7.46 -3.08 8.16
C LEU A 143 -6.85 -2.25 7.02
N LEU A 144 -5.83 -2.79 6.32
CA LEU A 144 -5.26 -2.16 5.14
C LEU A 144 -6.28 -2.05 4.02
N GLU A 145 -7.03 -3.12 3.73
CA GLU A 145 -8.08 -3.14 2.72
C GLU A 145 -9.13 -2.04 2.98
N LEU A 146 -9.61 -1.93 4.22
CA LEU A 146 -10.57 -0.88 4.60
C LEU A 146 -9.98 0.52 4.44
N GLY A 147 -8.71 0.72 4.81
CA GLY A 147 -8.00 1.98 4.60
C GLY A 147 -7.93 2.37 3.13
N VAL A 148 -7.56 1.43 2.25
CA VAL A 148 -7.50 1.63 0.80
C VAL A 148 -8.88 1.88 0.20
N LEU A 149 -9.88 1.10 0.59
CA LEU A 149 -11.26 1.25 0.13
C LEU A 149 -11.82 2.61 0.54
N VAL A 150 -11.73 2.97 1.81
CA VAL A 150 -12.29 4.22 2.35
C VAL A 150 -11.55 5.42 1.79
N GLY A 151 -10.22 5.47 1.90
CA GLY A 151 -9.42 6.62 1.49
C GLY A 151 -9.22 6.74 -0.02
N GLY A 152 -8.99 5.61 -0.69
CA GLY A 152 -8.66 5.53 -2.11
C GLY A 152 -9.88 5.57 -3.03
N LEU A 153 -11.03 5.01 -2.61
CA LEU A 153 -12.22 4.87 -3.47
C LEU A 153 -13.45 5.62 -2.93
N LEU A 154 -13.89 5.33 -1.70
CA LEU A 154 -15.14 5.88 -1.16
C LEU A 154 -15.04 7.38 -0.92
N TYR A 155 -13.92 7.87 -0.38
CA TYR A 155 -13.69 9.30 -0.18
C TYR A 155 -13.77 10.11 -1.50
N PRO A 156 -13.04 9.77 -2.58
CA PRO A 156 -13.20 10.46 -3.85
C PRO A 156 -14.62 10.35 -4.40
N LEU A 157 -15.29 9.21 -4.26
CA LEU A 157 -16.67 9.03 -4.69
C LEU A 157 -17.62 9.98 -3.94
N CYS A 158 -17.52 10.06 -2.61
CA CYS A 158 -18.30 10.98 -1.78
C CYS A 158 -18.10 12.45 -2.18
N LEU A 159 -16.87 12.86 -2.53
CA LEU A 159 -16.61 14.20 -3.04
C LEU A 159 -17.31 14.46 -4.37
N VAL A 160 -17.28 13.51 -5.30
CA VAL A 160 -17.94 13.64 -6.60
C VAL A 160 -19.46 13.70 -6.44
N LEU A 161 -20.06 12.78 -5.69
CA LEU A 161 -21.50 12.73 -5.44
C LEU A 161 -21.99 13.98 -4.70
N GLY A 162 -21.23 14.45 -3.71
CA GLY A 162 -21.52 15.67 -2.97
C GLY A 162 -21.19 16.97 -3.70
N ARG A 163 -20.66 16.91 -4.93
CA ARG A 163 -20.14 18.06 -5.70
C ARG A 163 -19.16 18.93 -4.91
N ARG A 164 -18.36 18.30 -4.03
CA ARG A 164 -17.36 18.94 -3.18
C ARG A 164 -15.99 18.88 -3.83
N ASN A 165 -15.20 19.94 -3.63
CA ASN A 165 -13.80 19.94 -4.05
C ASN A 165 -12.93 19.18 -3.04
N ARG A 166 -11.79 18.65 -3.50
CA ARG A 166 -10.77 18.13 -2.58
C ARG A 166 -10.20 19.30 -1.77
N PRO A 167 -9.88 19.10 -0.47
CA PRO A 167 -9.10 20.05 0.30
C PRO A 167 -7.82 20.39 -0.45
N PHE A 168 -7.50 21.68 -0.52
CA PHE A 168 -6.30 22.19 -1.18
C PHE A 168 -5.45 23.07 -0.26
N ASP A 169 -6.00 23.45 0.90
CA ASP A 169 -5.31 24.27 1.88
C ASP A 169 -4.40 23.39 2.75
N PRO A 170 -3.08 23.61 2.75
CA PRO A 170 -2.17 22.89 3.63
C PRO A 170 -2.43 23.09 5.14
N ALA A 171 -3.21 24.11 5.53
CA ALA A 171 -3.65 24.32 6.91
C ALA A 171 -4.85 23.43 7.30
N ASP A 172 -5.50 22.77 6.33
CA ASP A 172 -6.56 21.79 6.57
C ASP A 172 -5.96 20.41 6.84
N LEU A 173 -6.36 19.75 7.93
CA LEU A 173 -5.91 18.39 8.25
C LEU A 173 -6.32 17.36 7.18
N HIS A 174 -7.45 17.58 6.51
CA HIS A 174 -7.98 16.68 5.49
C HIS A 174 -7.14 16.69 4.21
N TYR A 175 -6.40 17.77 3.93
CA TYR A 175 -5.44 17.81 2.82
C TYR A 175 -4.34 16.75 2.98
N TRP A 176 -3.94 16.47 4.22
CA TRP A 176 -2.88 15.53 4.58
C TRP A 176 -3.37 14.12 4.79
N LEU A 177 -4.51 13.96 5.48
CA LEU A 177 -5.07 12.66 5.86
C LEU A 177 -5.51 11.84 4.64
N TRP A 178 -6.16 12.48 3.67
CA TRP A 178 -6.74 11.76 2.55
C TRP A 178 -5.73 11.50 1.42
N PRO A 179 -5.74 10.29 0.83
CA PRO A 179 -4.91 9.96 -0.32
C PRO A 179 -5.11 10.92 -1.52
N SER A 180 -4.00 11.23 -2.20
CA SER A 180 -4.03 11.98 -3.45
C SER A 180 -4.84 11.23 -4.51
N ARG A 181 -5.42 11.97 -5.47
CA ARG A 181 -6.12 11.38 -6.64
C ARG A 181 -5.23 10.42 -7.43
N GLN A 182 -3.91 10.61 -7.34
CA GLN A 182 -2.92 9.78 -8.01
C GLN A 182 -2.94 8.33 -7.51
N LEU A 183 -3.45 8.06 -6.30
CA LEU A 183 -3.53 6.71 -5.75
C LEU A 183 -4.79 5.94 -6.19
N LEU A 184 -5.69 6.57 -6.95
CA LEU A 184 -6.94 5.95 -7.41
C LEU A 184 -6.69 4.68 -8.25
N PRO A 185 -5.75 4.63 -9.23
CA PRO A 185 -5.50 3.41 -10.00
C PRO A 185 -5.04 2.26 -9.11
N THR A 186 -4.10 2.51 -8.19
CA THR A 186 -3.63 1.50 -7.23
C THR A 186 -4.75 1.00 -6.34
N ALA A 187 -5.61 1.89 -5.82
CA ALA A 187 -6.75 1.50 -4.98
C ALA A 187 -7.79 0.67 -5.75
N LEU A 188 -8.09 1.06 -7.00
CA LEU A 188 -9.03 0.34 -7.85
C LEU A 188 -8.53 -1.08 -8.12
N LEU A 189 -7.25 -1.22 -8.48
CA LEU A 189 -6.64 -2.52 -8.75
C LEU A 189 -6.56 -3.37 -7.46
N ALA A 190 -6.14 -2.79 -6.33
CA ALA A 190 -6.10 -3.48 -5.04
C ALA A 190 -7.44 -4.12 -4.68
N VAL A 191 -8.55 -3.40 -4.88
CA VAL A 191 -9.90 -3.92 -4.61
C VAL A 191 -10.33 -4.91 -5.68
N ALA A 192 -10.07 -4.61 -6.97
CA ALA A 192 -10.48 -5.43 -8.09
C ALA A 192 -9.84 -6.82 -8.09
N ILE A 193 -8.57 -6.94 -7.71
CA ILE A 193 -7.82 -8.20 -7.67
C ILE A 193 -8.50 -9.25 -6.78
N GLY A 194 -9.05 -8.83 -5.63
CA GLY A 194 -9.76 -9.75 -4.74
C GLY A 194 -11.21 -10.04 -5.13
N LEU A 195 -11.78 -9.36 -6.12
CA LEU A 195 -13.19 -9.55 -6.50
C LEU A 195 -13.51 -10.97 -6.99
N PRO A 196 -12.73 -11.60 -7.89
CA PRO A 196 -13.04 -12.94 -8.37
C PRO A 196 -13.16 -13.96 -7.23
N GLN A 197 -12.23 -13.95 -6.27
CA GLN A 197 -12.27 -14.83 -5.09
C GLN A 197 -13.47 -14.53 -4.18
N ARG A 198 -13.88 -13.27 -4.03
CA ARG A 198 -15.08 -12.90 -3.26
C ARG A 198 -16.35 -13.39 -3.95
N LEU A 199 -16.44 -13.26 -5.28
CA LEU A 199 -17.59 -13.73 -6.05
C LEU A 199 -17.71 -15.25 -6.02
N GLU A 200 -16.59 -15.97 -6.11
CA GLU A 200 -16.56 -17.42 -5.89
C GLU A 200 -17.10 -17.77 -4.50
N LYS A 201 -16.59 -17.13 -3.44
CA LYS A 201 -17.03 -17.40 -2.06
C LYS A 201 -18.51 -17.07 -1.80
N TRP A 202 -19.04 -16.00 -2.39
CA TRP A 202 -20.42 -15.54 -2.14
C TRP A 202 -21.46 -16.21 -3.02
N PHE A 203 -21.12 -16.49 -4.28
CA PHE A 203 -22.07 -16.94 -5.31
C PHE A 203 -21.71 -18.30 -5.93
N GLY A 204 -20.57 -18.89 -5.57
CA GLY A 204 -20.08 -20.13 -6.18
C GLY A 204 -19.66 -19.96 -7.65
N TRP A 205 -19.39 -18.74 -8.10
CA TRP A 205 -18.98 -18.48 -9.47
C TRP A 205 -17.53 -18.89 -9.69
N PRO A 206 -17.22 -19.71 -10.72
CA PRO A 206 -15.85 -20.10 -10.98
C PRO A 206 -14.99 -18.88 -11.31
N ILE A 207 -13.77 -18.86 -10.80
CA ILE A 207 -12.81 -17.80 -11.13
C ILE A 207 -12.46 -17.90 -12.61
N PRO A 208 -12.72 -16.86 -13.43
CA PRO A 208 -12.45 -16.92 -14.85
C PRO A 208 -10.95 -16.88 -15.12
N TYR A 209 -10.46 -17.70 -16.04
CA TYR A 209 -9.12 -17.54 -16.60
C TYR A 209 -8.98 -16.18 -17.30
N PRO A 210 -7.84 -15.46 -17.17
CA PRO A 210 -6.62 -15.79 -16.42
C PRO A 210 -6.56 -15.18 -15.01
N LEU A 211 -7.71 -14.86 -14.40
CA LEU A 211 -7.78 -14.22 -13.09
C LEU A 211 -7.63 -15.19 -11.92
N ASP A 212 -7.37 -16.47 -12.18
CA ASP A 212 -7.06 -17.52 -11.22
C ASP A 212 -5.61 -17.44 -10.70
N ILE A 213 -5.21 -16.24 -10.30
CA ILE A 213 -3.90 -15.90 -9.72
C ILE A 213 -3.90 -16.00 -8.18
N ARG A 214 -2.73 -15.87 -7.54
CA ARG A 214 -2.59 -15.79 -6.07
C ARG A 214 -3.07 -14.42 -5.56
N ALA A 215 -4.38 -14.17 -5.67
CA ALA A 215 -4.94 -12.83 -5.54
C ALA A 215 -4.71 -12.20 -4.14
N SER A 216 -4.52 -12.99 -3.08
CA SER A 216 -4.18 -12.48 -1.75
C SER A 216 -2.83 -11.78 -1.72
N GLU A 217 -1.76 -12.44 -2.18
CA GLU A 217 -0.43 -11.83 -2.26
C GLU A 217 -0.39 -10.68 -3.25
N THR A 218 -1.03 -10.85 -4.41
CA THR A 218 -1.09 -9.76 -5.37
C THR A 218 -1.79 -8.57 -4.73
N GLN A 219 -2.88 -8.78 -3.99
CA GLN A 219 -3.57 -7.72 -3.28
C GLN A 219 -2.67 -7.06 -2.21
N GLU A 220 -1.85 -7.83 -1.49
CA GLU A 220 -0.85 -7.34 -0.53
C GLU A 220 0.21 -6.46 -1.18
N PHE A 221 0.73 -6.85 -2.34
CA PHE A 221 1.63 -6.01 -3.13
C PHE A 221 0.99 -4.66 -3.47
N TYR A 222 -0.29 -4.63 -3.82
CA TYR A 222 -0.99 -3.38 -4.10
C TYR A 222 -1.25 -2.55 -2.84
N PHE A 223 -1.46 -3.17 -1.67
CA PHE A 223 -1.51 -2.45 -0.40
C PHE A 223 -0.16 -1.82 -0.05
N ALA A 224 0.93 -2.56 -0.21
CA ALA A 224 2.29 -2.06 -0.07
C ALA A 224 2.56 -0.88 -1.01
N LEU A 225 2.23 -1.01 -2.29
CA LEU A 225 2.37 0.05 -3.27
C LEU A 225 1.52 1.29 -2.90
N PHE A 226 0.29 1.09 -2.43
CA PHE A 226 -0.59 2.19 -2.00
C PHE A 226 0.00 2.95 -0.81
N LEU A 227 0.46 2.25 0.23
CA LEU A 227 1.12 2.83 1.40
C LEU A 227 2.37 3.63 0.97
N SER A 228 3.15 3.05 0.06
CA SER A 228 4.37 3.66 -0.45
C SER A 228 4.09 4.97 -1.19
N LEU A 229 3.17 4.93 -2.15
CA LEU A 229 2.75 6.13 -2.90
C LEU A 229 2.10 7.17 -1.97
N TYR A 230 1.39 6.74 -0.93
CA TYR A 230 0.80 7.64 0.06
C TYR A 230 1.87 8.40 0.84
N LEU A 231 2.87 7.69 1.39
CA LEU A 231 3.98 8.28 2.13
C LEU A 231 4.84 9.19 1.23
N MET A 232 5.13 8.76 0.00
CA MET A 232 5.83 9.58 -1.00
C MET A 232 5.05 10.85 -1.33
N SER A 233 3.74 10.74 -1.58
CA SER A 233 2.87 11.89 -1.86
C SER A 233 2.82 12.84 -0.66
N TYR A 234 2.80 12.31 0.57
CA TYR A 234 2.84 13.11 1.79
C TYR A 234 4.15 13.90 1.88
N TYR A 235 5.29 13.21 1.76
CA TYR A 235 6.62 13.82 1.80
C TYR A 235 6.80 14.90 0.74
N LEU A 236 6.49 14.62 -0.52
CA LEU A 236 6.69 15.57 -1.62
C LEU A 236 5.84 16.82 -1.47
N ARG A 237 4.60 16.70 -0.97
CA ARG A 237 3.75 17.86 -0.66
C ARG A 237 4.36 18.69 0.48
N LEU A 238 4.85 18.05 1.53
CA LEU A 238 5.47 18.74 2.68
C LEU A 238 6.80 19.40 2.31
N ALA A 239 7.66 18.73 1.54
CA ALA A 239 8.93 19.26 1.06
C ALA A 239 8.72 20.50 0.16
N ARG A 240 7.69 20.50 -0.71
CA ARG A 240 7.35 21.69 -1.51
C ARG A 240 6.98 22.89 -0.63
N LEU A 241 6.22 22.68 0.44
CA LEU A 241 5.91 23.74 1.41
C LEU A 241 7.16 24.23 2.14
N ALA A 242 8.03 23.31 2.53
CA ALA A 242 9.31 23.62 3.16
C ALA A 242 10.17 24.55 2.29
N HIS A 243 10.29 24.23 1.00
CA HIS A 243 11.04 25.04 0.04
C HIS A 243 10.38 26.40 -0.20
N ALA A 244 9.05 26.46 -0.32
CA ALA A 244 8.32 27.71 -0.53
C ALA A 244 8.41 28.69 0.66
N LYS A 245 8.73 28.22 1.87
CA LYS A 245 8.97 29.08 3.05
C LYS A 245 10.39 29.63 3.12
N ARG A 246 11.34 29.07 2.36
CA ARG A 246 12.77 29.43 2.40
C ARG A 246 13.19 30.36 1.26
N GLY A 247 12.43 30.42 0.18
CA GLY A 247 12.62 31.34 -0.94
C GLY A 247 11.67 32.52 -0.84
#